data_AF-A0A645F1B6-F1
#
_entry.id   AF-A0A645F1B6-F1
#
_cell.length_a   1.000
_cell.length_b   1.000
_cell.length_c   1.000
_cell.angle_alpha   90.00
_cell.angle_beta   90.00
_cell.angle_gamma   90.00
#
_symmetry.space_group_name_H-M   'P 1'
#
loop_
_entity.id
_entity.type
_entity.pdbx_description
1 polymer ?
#
loop_
_entity_poly.entity_id
_entity_poly.type
_entity_poly.pdbx_seq_one_letter_code
_entity_poly.pdbx_strand_id
1 'polypeptide(L)' 'MKVKSYMITVYAVLVKNDKRKLEELPEAYIVPVAEYLAAQDESTSQPTA' A
#
# COMPACT_ATOMS: atom_id res chain seq x y z
N MET A 1 -12.09 6.00 14.47
CA MET A 1 -12.47 5.41 13.17
C MET A 1 -11.78 4.06 13.05
N LYS A 2 -12.45 2.98 12.62
CA LYS A 2 -11.79 1.67 12.45
C LYS A 2 -11.20 1.58 11.04
N VAL A 3 -9.92 1.23 10.94
CA VAL A 3 -9.25 0.90 9.67
C VAL A 3 -9.92 -0.34 9.08
N LYS A 4 -10.33 -0.26 7.82
CA LYS A 4 -10.91 -1.38 7.09
C LYS A 4 -9.79 -2.04 6.29
N SER A 5 -9.41 -3.26 6.64
CA SER A 5 -8.23 -3.90 6.03
C SER A 5 -8.30 -4.01 4.51
N TYR A 6 -9.50 -4.21 3.94
CA TYR A 6 -9.68 -4.23 2.48
C TYR A 6 -9.37 -2.89 1.80
N MET A 7 -9.38 -1.77 2.53
CA MET A 7 -9.04 -0.46 1.97
C MET A 7 -7.54 -0.28 1.84
N ILE A 8 -6.73 -1.00 2.62
CA ILE A 8 -5.26 -0.97 2.51
C ILE A 8 -4.85 -1.45 1.11
N THR A 9 -5.40 -2.59 0.67
CA THR A 9 -5.11 -3.15 -0.66
C THR A 9 -5.61 -2.25 -1.79
N VAL A 10 -6.80 -1.65 -1.64
CA VAL A 10 -7.34 -0.71 -2.63
C VAL A 10 -6.47 0.54 -2.74
N TYR A 11 -6.09 1.14 -1.62
CA TYR A 11 -5.22 2.31 -1.62
C TYR A 11 -3.82 2.00 -2.14
N ALA A 12 -3.26 0.85 -1.81
CA ALA A 12 -2.00 0.39 -2.38
C ALA A 12 -2.06 0.31 -3.91
N VAL A 13 -3.14 -0.25 -4.48
CA VAL A 13 -3.35 -0.28 -5.94
C VAL A 13 -3.45 1.12 -6.53
N LEU A 14 -4.18 2.03 -5.88
CA LEU A 14 -4.32 3.41 -6.34
C LEU A 14 -3.00 4.18 -6.32
N VAL A 15 -2.20 4.00 -5.27
CA VAL A 15 -0.86 4.61 -5.14
C VAL A 15 0.10 4.04 -6.19
N LYS A 16 0.10 2.72 -6.39
CA LYS A 16 0.95 2.04 -7.37
C LYS A 16 0.64 2.41 -8.83
N ASN A 17 -0.58 2.89 -9.11
CA ASN A 17 -1.01 3.34 -10.44
C ASN A 17 -1.00 4.87 -10.59
N ASP A 18 -0.36 5.60 -9.66
CA ASP A 18 -0.32 7.07 -9.63
C ASP A 18 -1.71 7.73 -9.68
N LYS A 19 -2.76 7.01 -9.26
CA LYS A 19 -4.14 7.53 -9.19
C LYS A 19 -4.35 8.36 -7.92
N ARG A 20 -3.49 8.21 -6.92
CA ARG A 20 -3.49 8.97 -5.67
C ARG A 20 -2.11 8.94 -5.05
N LYS A 21 -1.69 10.01 -4.36
CA LYS A 21 -0.45 10.00 -3.58
C LYS A 21 -0.65 9.38 -2.20
N LEU A 22 0.39 8.73 -1.68
CA LEU A 22 0.37 8.13 -0.34
C LEU A 22 0.02 9.17 0.74
N GLU A 23 0.53 10.39 0.61
CA GLU A 23 0.31 11.52 1.53
C GLU A 23 -1.12 12.09 1.48
N GLU A 24 -1.88 11.80 0.42
CA GLU A 24 -3.27 12.23 0.26
C GLU A 24 -4.27 11.22 0.85
N LEU A 25 -3.77 10.11 1.39
CA LEU A 25 -4.60 9.12 2.07
C LEU A 25 -5.00 9.63 3.47
N PRO A 26 -6.12 9.12 4.03
CA PRO A 26 -6.43 9.40 5.43
C PRO A 26 -5.31 8.86 6.33
N GLU A 27 -4.95 9.60 7.37
CA GLU A 27 -3.79 9.31 8.25
C GLU A 27 -3.75 7.85 8.74
N ALA A 28 -4.90 7.29 9.07
CA ALA A 28 -5.04 5.90 9.53
C ALA A 28 -4.67 4.84 8.47
N TYR A 29 -4.50 5.22 7.20
CA TYR A 29 -4.13 4.35 6.10
C TYR A 29 -2.72 4.59 5.56
N ILE A 30 -2.05 5.70 5.89
CA ILE A 30 -0.73 6.04 5.34
C ILE A 30 0.30 4.96 5.70
N VAL A 31 0.46 4.68 7.00
CA VAL A 31 1.40 3.67 7.52
C VAL A 31 1.08 2.26 6.99
N PRO A 32 -0.14 1.71 7.16
CA PRO A 32 -0.40 0.33 6.74
C PRO A 32 -0.32 0.13 5.22
N VAL A 33 -0.62 1.17 4.41
CA VAL A 33 -0.45 1.09 2.95
C VAL A 33 1.03 1.11 2.58
N ALA A 34 1.85 1.94 3.24
CA ALA A 34 3.29 1.98 3.03
C ALA A 34 3.95 0.63 3.36
N GLU A 35 3.61 0.04 4.52
CA GLU A 35 4.10 -1.27 4.93
C GLU A 35 3.68 -2.37 3.95
N TYR A 36 2.42 -2.34 3.49
CA TYR A 36 1.92 -3.30 2.51
C TYR A 36 2.63 -3.20 1.16
N LEU A 37 2.92 -1.99 0.68
CA LEU A 37 3.68 -1.77 -0.55
C LEU A 37 5.13 -2.26 -0.41
N ALA A 38 5.80 -1.92 0.70
CA ALA A 38 7.17 -2.38 0.97
C ALA A 38 7.27 -3.92 1.00
N ALA A 39 6.31 -4.60 1.62
CA ALA A 39 6.25 -6.06 1.66
C ALA A 39 5.99 -6.68 0.28
N GLN A 40 5.25 -6.00 -0.60
CA GLN A 40 5.06 -6.45 -1.98
C GLN A 40 6.35 -6.33 -2.81
N ASP A 41 7.10 -5.24 -2.66
CA ASP A 41 8.37 -5.04 -3.37
C ASP A 41 9.42 -6.10 -3.00
N GLU A 42 9.46 -6.52 -1.74
CA GLU A 42 10.31 -7.62 -1.27
C GLU A 42 9.90 -8.96 -1.90
N SER A 43 8.61 -9.19 -2.10
CA SER A 43 8.07 -10.41 -2.73
C SER A 43 8.30 -10.45 -4.25
N THR A 44 8.34 -9.30 -4.93
CA THR A 44 8.60 -9.23 -6.38
C THR A 44 10.08 -9.23 -6.74
N SER A 45 10.97 -9.06 -5.75
CA SER A 45 12.42 -8.97 -5.97
C SER A 45 13.18 -10.27 -5.69
N GLN A 46 12.50 -11.39 -5.44
CA GLN A 46 13.19 -12.68 -5.33
C GLN A 46 13.58 -13.17 -6.74
N PRO A 47 14.88 -13.20 -7.12
CA PRO A 47 15.28 -13.92 -8.30
C PRO A 47 15.13 -15.41 -7.97
N THR A 48 14.30 -16.11 -8.73
CA THR A 48 14.40 -17.57 -8.83
C THR A 48 15.84 -17.89 -9.24
N ALA A 49 16.64 -18.39 -8.30
CA ALA A 49 17.94 -18.99 -8.53
C ALA A 49 17.78 -20.51 -8.52
#